data_AF-A0AAW2UPR2-F1
#
_entry.id   AF-A0AAW2UPR2-F1
#
_cell.length_a   1.000
_cell.length_b   1.000
_cell.length_c   1.000
_cell.angle_alpha   90.00
_cell.angle_beta   90.00
_cell.angle_gamma   90.00
#
_symmetry.space_group_name_H-M   'P 1'
#
loop_
_entity.id
_entity.type
_entity.pdbx_description
1 polymer ?
#
loop_
_entity_poly.entity_id
_entity_poly.type
_entity_poly.pdbx_seq_one_letter_code
_entity_poly.pdbx_strand_id
1 'polypeptide(L)'
;MVQIIEGESSSSNRHCRTIIRGADRLSTLPQHILTEILSRLSTVEAARVSFGSRIWMTTWHLLPNLVFDYSQFPNVVNKAHSFVRFVDWTVAHHDESDVKIFELQLGPTTYCEASIKYQWVEFAIRHNVQKLVLHGRVCGTQNLANSIFSCRSLVKLELSVNELVFSWPETIQLPNLKKLKLKFLLLPQMISNQDLFSNFPALEKFSMFFCNIAFFDVLSISSSRLTKFTMSACPGMESCSIRLQTPSLAKFIYTSWDPRESVLQVPPCGFSLVVDGDDSCMCRGSPDELSRTVVKLTRELFGTSYITKGRWLIQMSQGGVVNRGSGGYVTDYDSVGDFGDLNDVTIKNFG
;
A
#
# COMPACT_ATOMS: atom_id res chain seq x y z
N MET A 1 35.82 -60.09 49.55
CA MET A 1 35.66 -60.24 51.01
C MET A 1 34.68 -59.16 51.44
N VAL A 2 33.58 -59.62 52.03
CA VAL A 2 32.36 -58.89 52.40
C VAL A 2 32.65 -57.91 53.54
N GLN A 3 32.03 -56.73 53.54
CA GLN A 3 31.49 -56.18 54.79
C GLN A 3 30.21 -55.38 54.53
N ILE A 4 29.15 -55.94 55.10
CA ILE A 4 27.79 -55.46 55.24
C ILE A 4 27.76 -54.61 56.51
N ILE A 5 27.09 -53.46 56.49
CA ILE A 5 26.47 -52.88 57.69
C ILE A 5 25.02 -52.59 57.33
N GLU A 6 24.12 -53.34 57.96
CA GLU A 6 22.68 -53.13 57.98
C GLU A 6 22.28 -52.18 59.13
N GLY A 7 21.09 -51.58 58.99
CA GLY A 7 20.33 -50.90 60.04
C GLY A 7 20.13 -49.42 59.74
N GLU A 8 18.93 -48.85 59.60
CA GLU A 8 17.59 -49.30 59.99
C GLU A 8 16.53 -48.65 59.09
N SER A 9 15.44 -49.40 58.95
CA SER A 9 14.20 -49.10 58.26
C SER A 9 13.47 -47.92 58.92
N SER A 10 13.16 -46.87 58.16
CA SER A 10 11.95 -46.08 58.41
C SER A 10 11.13 -46.00 57.14
N SER A 11 10.05 -46.77 57.14
CA SER A 11 9.00 -46.79 56.15
C SER A 11 8.32 -45.42 56.08
N SER A 12 8.60 -44.67 55.02
CA SER A 12 7.70 -43.59 54.61
C SER A 12 7.35 -43.80 53.15
N ASN A 13 6.09 -44.19 52.97
CA ASN A 13 5.39 -44.39 51.71
C ASN A 13 5.54 -43.15 50.80
N ARG A 14 6.64 -43.04 50.07
CA ARG A 14 6.70 -42.16 48.92
C ARG A 14 5.99 -42.90 47.81
N HIS A 15 4.68 -42.66 47.72
CA HIS A 15 3.96 -42.81 46.46
C HIS A 15 4.86 -42.20 45.39
N CYS A 16 5.44 -43.06 44.54
CA CYS A 16 6.02 -42.66 43.29
C CYS A 16 4.85 -42.13 42.48
N ARG A 17 4.50 -40.85 42.68
CA ARG A 17 3.67 -40.13 41.75
C ARG A 17 4.48 -40.08 40.48
N THR A 18 4.30 -41.07 39.63
CA THR A 18 4.56 -40.96 38.21
C THR A 18 3.86 -39.67 37.81
N ILE A 19 4.62 -38.60 37.64
CA ILE A 19 4.15 -37.45 36.89
C ILE A 19 4.02 -38.02 35.49
N ILE A 20 2.84 -38.56 35.18
CA ILE A 20 2.37 -38.61 33.80
C ILE A 20 2.41 -37.14 33.42
N ARG A 21 3.51 -36.70 32.79
CA ARG A 21 3.55 -35.45 32.05
C ARG A 21 2.38 -35.59 31.10
N GLY A 22 1.25 -34.97 31.43
CA GLY A 22 0.05 -35.03 30.60
C GLY A 22 0.51 -34.68 29.21
N ALA A 23 0.43 -35.63 28.28
CA ALA A 23 0.84 -35.41 26.91
C ALA A 23 0.14 -34.13 26.46
N ASP A 24 0.89 -33.17 25.93
CA ASP A 24 0.32 -31.92 25.44
C ASP A 24 -0.68 -32.29 24.34
N ARG A 25 -1.98 -32.28 24.71
CA ARG A 25 -3.06 -32.74 23.85
C ARG A 25 -3.13 -31.89 22.59
N LEU A 26 -2.70 -30.64 22.65
CA LEU A 26 -2.68 -29.77 21.48
C LEU A 26 -1.58 -30.20 20.50
N SER A 27 -0.41 -30.59 20.99
CA SER A 27 0.68 -31.13 20.15
C SER A 27 0.32 -32.45 19.43
N THR A 28 -0.79 -33.11 19.79
CA THR A 28 -1.27 -34.32 19.09
C THR A 28 -2.19 -34.02 17.90
N LEU A 29 -2.57 -32.75 17.69
CA LEU A 29 -3.44 -32.35 16.59
C LEU A 29 -2.73 -32.47 15.23
N PRO A 30 -3.46 -32.73 14.14
CA PRO A 30 -2.90 -32.75 12.79
C PRO A 30 -2.22 -31.42 12.41
N GLN A 31 -1.16 -31.50 11.60
CA GLN A 31 -0.35 -30.34 11.18
C GLN A 31 -1.19 -29.17 10.64
N HIS A 32 -2.18 -29.45 9.79
CA HIS A 32 -3.03 -28.40 9.21
C HIS A 32 -3.86 -27.65 10.26
N ILE A 33 -4.27 -28.32 11.35
CA ILE A 33 -5.00 -27.68 12.46
C ILE A 33 -4.05 -26.81 13.28
N LEU A 34 -2.83 -27.29 13.54
CA LEU A 34 -1.80 -26.50 14.24
C LEU A 34 -1.46 -25.23 13.46
N THR A 35 -1.27 -25.34 12.14
CA THR A 35 -1.03 -24.20 11.26
C THR A 35 -2.21 -23.23 11.27
N GLU A 36 -3.45 -23.72 11.22
CA GLU A 36 -4.66 -22.88 11.33
C GLU A 36 -4.69 -22.14 12.67
N ILE A 37 -4.41 -22.81 13.79
CA ILE A 37 -4.37 -22.19 15.12
C ILE A 37 -3.31 -21.09 15.17
N LEU A 38 -2.07 -21.38 14.75
CA LEU A 38 -1.00 -20.38 14.75
C LEU A 38 -1.29 -19.21 13.81
N SER A 39 -1.94 -19.45 12.66
CA SER A 39 -2.27 -18.41 11.69
C SER A 39 -3.28 -17.37 12.19
N ARG A 40 -4.02 -17.70 13.26
CA ARG A 40 -4.98 -16.80 13.93
C ARG A 40 -4.35 -15.92 15.00
N LEU A 41 -3.12 -16.24 15.42
CA LEU A 41 -2.36 -15.45 16.37
C LEU A 41 -1.57 -14.36 15.64
N SER A 42 -1.20 -13.29 16.34
CA SER A 42 -0.17 -12.41 15.81
C SER A 42 1.16 -13.17 15.67
N THR A 43 2.01 -12.74 14.75
CA THR A 43 3.36 -13.30 14.53
C THR A 43 4.16 -13.39 15.83
N VAL A 44 4.05 -12.40 16.72
CA VAL A 44 4.74 -12.41 18.02
C VAL A 44 4.16 -13.45 18.97
N GLU A 45 2.83 -13.58 19.05
CA GLU A 45 2.16 -14.58 19.88
C GLU A 45 2.41 -16.00 19.38
N ALA A 46 2.29 -16.23 18.07
CA ALA A 46 2.57 -17.52 17.46
C ALA A 46 4.00 -17.97 17.72
N ALA A 47 4.99 -17.08 17.61
CA ALA A 47 6.37 -17.40 17.96
C ALA A 47 6.54 -17.75 19.44
N ARG A 48 5.89 -16.99 20.35
CA ARG A 48 5.95 -17.25 21.80
C ARG A 48 5.36 -18.60 22.17
N VAL A 49 4.19 -18.94 21.63
CA VAL A 49 3.55 -20.24 21.84
C VAL A 49 4.44 -21.36 21.31
N SER A 50 5.06 -21.13 20.17
CA SER A 50 5.89 -22.13 19.49
C SER A 50 7.22 -22.41 20.18
N PHE A 51 7.79 -21.41 20.85
CA PHE A 51 9.08 -21.52 21.53
C PHE A 51 9.14 -22.66 22.58
N GLY A 52 8.00 -23.01 23.20
CA GLY A 52 7.92 -24.03 24.24
C GLY A 52 7.78 -25.48 23.75
N SER A 53 7.57 -25.73 22.46
CA SER A 53 7.30 -27.07 21.93
C SER A 53 7.87 -27.27 20.55
N ARG A 54 8.54 -28.42 20.34
CA ARG A 54 9.16 -28.76 19.06
C ARG A 54 8.13 -28.85 17.91
N ILE A 55 6.92 -29.32 18.19
CA ILE A 55 5.86 -29.48 17.18
C ILE A 55 5.31 -28.12 16.75
N TRP A 56 5.02 -27.25 17.72
CA TRP A 56 4.60 -25.88 17.43
C TRP A 56 5.70 -25.07 16.76
N MET A 57 6.95 -25.30 17.15
CA MET A 57 8.12 -24.70 16.52
C MET A 57 8.27 -25.11 15.04
N THR A 58 8.15 -26.40 14.71
CA THR A 58 8.13 -26.85 13.31
C THR A 58 6.94 -26.25 12.55
N THR A 59 5.78 -26.14 13.19
CA THR A 59 4.59 -25.51 12.60
C THR A 59 4.79 -24.01 12.34
N TRP A 60 5.49 -23.32 13.24
CA TRP A 60 5.83 -21.90 13.09
C TRP A 60 6.69 -21.64 11.85
N HIS A 61 7.66 -22.52 11.59
CA HIS A 61 8.53 -22.40 10.41
C HIS A 61 7.80 -22.62 9.07
N LEU A 62 6.60 -23.21 9.11
CA LEU A 62 5.71 -23.48 7.96
C LEU A 62 4.68 -22.36 7.72
N LEU A 63 4.69 -21.28 8.51
CA LEU A 63 3.61 -20.29 8.45
C LEU A 63 3.69 -19.44 7.18
N PRO A 64 2.64 -19.44 6.33
CA PRO A 64 2.67 -18.68 5.08
C PRO A 64 2.46 -17.18 5.28
N ASN A 65 2.09 -16.73 6.49
CA ASN A 65 1.75 -15.35 6.77
C ASN A 65 2.69 -14.81 7.86
N LEU A 66 3.63 -13.95 7.45
CA LEU A 66 4.63 -13.35 8.32
C LEU A 66 4.37 -11.84 8.41
N VAL A 67 3.78 -11.40 9.52
CA VAL A 67 3.43 -9.99 9.74
C VAL A 67 4.22 -9.44 10.92
N PHE A 68 5.25 -8.66 10.64
CA PHE A 68 6.13 -8.09 11.64
C PHE A 68 5.76 -6.64 11.92
N ASP A 69 5.05 -6.41 13.03
CA ASP A 69 4.65 -5.09 13.48
C ASP A 69 5.48 -4.65 14.67
N TYR A 70 6.31 -3.63 14.47
CA TYR A 70 7.17 -3.06 15.49
C TYR A 70 6.38 -2.50 16.67
N SER A 71 5.16 -2.01 16.46
CA SER A 71 4.33 -1.46 17.54
C SER A 71 3.92 -2.53 18.56
N GLN A 72 3.76 -3.79 18.12
CA GLN A 72 3.39 -4.94 18.95
C GLN A 72 4.55 -5.46 19.82
N PHE A 73 5.78 -5.02 19.56
CA PHE A 73 6.93 -5.44 20.37
C PHE A 73 6.93 -4.75 21.74
N PRO A 74 7.19 -5.49 22.83
CA PRO A 74 7.29 -4.92 24.17
C PRO A 74 8.21 -3.71 24.22
N ASN A 75 7.81 -2.67 24.96
CA ASN A 75 8.62 -1.48 25.15
C ASN A 75 9.72 -1.74 26.18
N VAL A 76 10.82 -2.35 25.73
CA VAL A 76 12.00 -2.70 26.54
C VAL A 76 13.21 -1.88 26.10
N VAL A 77 14.22 -1.78 26.99
CA VAL A 77 15.55 -1.27 26.62
C VAL A 77 16.05 -2.10 25.42
N ASN A 78 16.38 -1.46 24.30
CA ASN A 78 16.75 -2.08 23.02
C ASN A 78 15.61 -2.81 22.27
N LYS A 79 14.38 -2.25 22.29
CA LYS A 79 13.25 -2.74 21.49
C LYS A 79 13.61 -2.98 20.02
N ALA A 80 14.32 -2.04 19.39
CA ALA A 80 14.76 -2.14 18.00
C ALA A 80 15.67 -3.36 17.76
N HIS A 81 16.67 -3.56 18.61
CA HIS A 81 17.56 -4.71 18.52
C HIS A 81 16.79 -6.04 18.66
N SER A 82 15.85 -6.10 19.60
CA SER A 82 15.01 -7.30 19.83
C SER A 82 14.13 -7.61 18.63
N PHE A 83 13.53 -6.59 18.01
CA PHE A 83 12.75 -6.73 16.79
C PHE A 83 13.62 -7.25 15.63
N VAL A 84 14.75 -6.58 15.36
CA VAL A 84 15.67 -6.95 14.29
C VAL A 84 16.11 -8.41 14.45
N ARG A 85 16.53 -8.80 15.66
CA ARG A 85 16.95 -10.18 15.96
C ARG A 85 15.82 -11.18 15.74
N PHE A 86 14.58 -10.82 16.06
CA PHE A 86 13.43 -11.68 15.83
C PHE A 86 13.14 -11.88 14.33
N VAL A 87 13.18 -10.81 13.53
CA VAL A 87 12.98 -10.92 12.07
C VAL A 87 14.13 -11.72 11.45
N ASP A 88 15.38 -11.41 11.79
CA ASP A 88 16.56 -12.15 11.32
C ASP A 88 16.45 -13.64 11.65
N TRP A 89 16.06 -13.97 12.88
CA TRP A 89 15.87 -15.34 13.31
C TRP A 89 14.73 -16.04 12.57
N THR A 90 13.59 -15.36 12.37
CA THR A 90 12.45 -15.93 11.65
C THR A 90 12.81 -16.22 10.21
N VAL A 91 13.45 -15.27 9.51
CA VAL A 91 13.93 -15.43 8.14
C VAL A 91 14.95 -16.57 8.01
N ALA A 92 15.86 -16.71 8.98
CA ALA A 92 16.90 -17.73 8.95
C ALA A 92 16.40 -19.16 9.25
N HIS A 93 15.25 -19.31 9.89
CA HIS A 93 14.72 -20.61 10.30
C HIS A 93 13.39 -20.97 9.64
N HIS A 94 12.80 -20.07 8.85
CA HIS A 94 11.66 -20.42 8.03
C HIS A 94 12.04 -21.57 7.09
N ASP A 95 11.11 -22.48 6.85
CA ASP A 95 11.38 -23.59 5.96
C ASP A 95 11.34 -23.14 4.48
N GLU A 96 11.63 -24.05 3.55
CA GLU A 96 11.62 -23.75 2.12
C GLU A 96 10.19 -23.62 1.52
N SER A 97 9.15 -23.48 2.35
CA SER A 97 7.77 -23.32 1.88
C SER A 97 7.45 -21.90 1.43
N ASP A 98 6.39 -21.76 0.64
CA ASP A 98 5.94 -20.47 0.12
C ASP A 98 5.40 -19.56 1.24
N VAL A 99 5.90 -18.32 1.27
CA VAL A 99 5.34 -17.23 2.07
C VAL A 99 4.28 -16.54 1.24
N LYS A 100 3.01 -16.54 1.66
CA LYS A 100 1.93 -15.83 0.96
C LYS A 100 1.93 -14.34 1.29
N ILE A 101 2.10 -14.00 2.56
CA ILE A 101 2.04 -12.62 3.08
C ILE A 101 3.32 -12.33 3.83
N PHE A 102 4.01 -11.26 3.44
CA PHE A 102 5.14 -10.71 4.17
C PHE A 102 4.93 -9.22 4.41
N GLU A 103 4.79 -8.83 5.67
CA GLU A 103 4.60 -7.44 6.07
C GLU A 103 5.64 -7.00 7.09
N LEU A 104 6.31 -5.88 6.81
CA LEU A 104 7.19 -5.19 7.75
C LEU A 104 6.58 -3.83 8.06
N GLN A 105 6.20 -3.62 9.32
CA GLN A 105 5.62 -2.37 9.79
C GLN A 105 6.49 -1.79 10.91
N LEU A 106 7.43 -0.91 10.55
CA LEU A 106 8.36 -0.29 11.51
C LEU A 106 7.78 0.97 12.19
N GLY A 107 6.66 1.52 11.70
CA GLY A 107 6.08 2.78 12.19
C GLY A 107 6.70 4.03 11.53
N PRO A 108 6.15 5.24 11.80
CA PRO A 108 6.60 6.48 11.18
C PRO A 108 8.07 6.79 11.53
N THR A 109 8.81 7.18 10.50
CA THR A 109 10.23 6.88 10.31
C THR A 109 11.22 7.82 11.00
N THR A 110 10.76 8.81 11.75
CA THR A 110 11.69 9.79 12.34
C THR A 110 12.34 9.31 13.64
N TYR A 111 11.84 8.23 14.26
CA TYR A 111 12.29 7.78 15.59
C TYR A 111 12.63 6.28 15.70
N CYS A 112 12.56 5.51 14.61
CA CYS A 112 12.87 4.09 14.66
C CYS A 112 14.35 3.81 14.40
N GLU A 113 15.02 3.18 15.38
CA GLU A 113 16.40 2.67 15.27
C GLU A 113 16.51 1.44 14.36
N ALA A 114 15.38 0.82 14.00
CA ALA A 114 15.33 -0.32 13.07
C ALA A 114 15.13 0.14 11.62
N SER A 115 15.75 -0.56 10.69
CA SER A 115 15.59 -0.34 9.26
C SER A 115 15.29 -1.66 8.53
N ILE A 116 14.63 -1.53 7.39
CA ILE A 116 14.36 -2.65 6.48
C ILE A 116 15.69 -3.09 5.86
N LYS A 117 16.03 -4.37 6.02
CA LYS A 117 17.22 -4.96 5.42
C LYS A 117 16.90 -5.59 4.06
N TYR A 118 17.84 -5.49 3.12
CA TYR A 118 17.77 -6.17 1.83
C TYR A 118 17.46 -7.67 1.95
N GLN A 119 18.11 -8.36 2.89
CA GLN A 119 17.98 -9.81 3.09
C GLN A 119 16.55 -10.25 3.44
N TRP A 120 15.80 -9.44 4.19
CA TRP A 120 14.41 -9.75 4.57
C TRP A 120 13.48 -9.69 3.35
N VAL A 121 13.71 -8.71 2.48
CA VAL A 121 12.97 -8.57 1.23
C VAL A 121 13.31 -9.71 0.29
N GLU A 122 14.61 -10.00 0.11
CA GLU A 122 15.08 -11.07 -0.76
C GLU A 122 14.55 -12.44 -0.32
N PHE A 123 14.48 -12.69 0.99
CA PHE A 123 13.79 -13.87 1.54
C PHE A 123 12.34 -13.94 1.07
N ALA A 124 11.53 -12.89 1.27
CA ALA A 124 10.13 -12.91 0.83
C ALA A 124 9.98 -13.19 -0.67
N ILE A 125 10.87 -12.61 -1.50
CA ILE A 125 10.86 -12.85 -2.95
C ILE A 125 11.19 -14.31 -3.30
N ARG A 126 12.20 -14.91 -2.66
CA ARG A 126 12.59 -16.31 -2.90
C ARG A 126 11.51 -17.31 -2.51
N HIS A 127 10.71 -16.96 -1.51
CA HIS A 127 9.58 -17.78 -1.04
C HIS A 127 8.25 -17.39 -1.71
N ASN A 128 8.29 -16.93 -2.96
CA ASN A 128 7.11 -16.69 -3.80
C ASN A 128 6.03 -15.80 -3.17
N VAL A 129 6.43 -14.71 -2.51
CA VAL A 129 5.50 -13.78 -1.87
C VAL A 129 4.40 -13.28 -2.81
N GLN A 130 3.16 -13.31 -2.32
CA GLN A 130 1.99 -12.81 -3.05
C GLN A 130 1.60 -11.40 -2.58
N LYS A 131 1.76 -11.11 -1.29
CA LYS A 131 1.52 -9.78 -0.71
C LYS A 131 2.76 -9.32 0.04
N LEU A 132 3.41 -8.29 -0.50
CA LEU A 132 4.56 -7.64 0.13
C LEU A 132 4.18 -6.24 0.61
N VAL A 133 4.34 -5.97 1.90
CA VAL A 133 4.09 -4.66 2.53
C VAL A 133 5.33 -4.22 3.28
N LEU A 134 5.91 -3.08 2.91
CA LEU A 134 7.13 -2.53 3.50
C LEU A 134 6.87 -1.10 3.97
N HIS A 135 6.71 -0.93 5.28
CA HIS A 135 6.52 0.38 5.92
C HIS A 135 7.68 0.67 6.87
N GLY A 136 8.46 1.72 6.60
CA GLY A 136 9.58 2.08 7.45
C GLY A 136 10.65 2.88 6.73
N ARG A 137 11.91 2.71 7.14
CA ARG A 137 13.09 3.31 6.50
C ARG A 137 14.04 2.23 6.02
N VAL A 138 14.85 2.54 5.01
CA VAL A 138 16.02 1.74 4.62
C VAL A 138 17.28 2.50 5.08
N CYS A 139 18.32 1.81 5.53
CA CYS A 139 19.57 2.44 5.93
C CYS A 139 20.64 2.31 4.85
N GLY A 140 21.35 3.41 4.58
CA GLY A 140 22.48 3.45 3.65
C GLY A 140 22.08 3.55 2.18
N THR A 141 23.00 3.19 1.29
CA THR A 141 22.81 3.16 -0.17
C THR A 141 22.19 1.85 -0.67
N GLN A 142 21.75 0.98 0.25
CA GLN A 142 21.14 -0.29 -0.13
C GLN A 142 19.77 -0.01 -0.72
N ASN A 143 19.62 -0.22 -2.03
CA ASN A 143 18.30 -0.23 -2.65
C ASN A 143 17.48 -1.38 -2.06
N LEU A 144 16.15 -1.22 -2.05
CA LEU A 144 15.26 -2.37 -1.93
C LEU A 144 15.66 -3.41 -2.98
N ALA A 145 15.43 -4.70 -2.71
CA ALA A 145 15.85 -5.73 -3.62
C ALA A 145 15.19 -5.54 -4.99
N ASN A 146 15.99 -5.29 -6.04
CA ASN A 146 15.49 -5.16 -7.42
C ASN A 146 14.72 -6.42 -7.86
N SER A 147 14.98 -7.56 -7.21
CA SER A 147 14.25 -8.82 -7.37
C SER A 147 12.75 -8.68 -7.09
N ILE A 148 12.29 -7.69 -6.32
CA ILE A 148 10.86 -7.37 -6.15
C ILE A 148 10.18 -7.26 -7.52
N PHE A 149 10.81 -6.59 -8.49
CA PHE A 149 10.21 -6.30 -9.79
C PHE A 149 10.25 -7.48 -10.77
N SER A 150 10.84 -8.61 -10.38
CA SER A 150 10.82 -9.86 -11.15
C SER A 150 10.00 -10.96 -10.47
N CYS A 151 9.36 -10.64 -9.34
CA CYS A 151 8.60 -11.59 -8.54
C CYS A 151 7.23 -11.89 -9.17
N ARG A 152 7.15 -12.98 -9.94
CA ARG A 152 5.92 -13.33 -10.69
C ARG A 152 4.75 -13.75 -9.82
N SER A 153 4.98 -14.19 -8.59
CA SER A 153 3.93 -14.53 -7.62
C SER A 153 3.24 -13.29 -7.02
N LEU A 154 3.85 -12.11 -7.15
CA LEU A 154 3.41 -10.91 -6.47
C LEU A 154 2.07 -10.39 -7.01
N VAL A 155 1.06 -10.32 -6.14
CA VAL A 155 -0.30 -9.84 -6.43
C VAL A 155 -0.55 -8.46 -5.84
N LYS A 156 0.02 -8.17 -4.67
CA LYS A 156 -0.05 -6.86 -4.01
C LYS A 156 1.33 -6.41 -3.55
N LEU A 157 1.68 -5.19 -3.93
CA LEU A 157 2.88 -4.48 -3.49
C LEU A 157 2.49 -3.17 -2.80
N GLU A 158 2.93 -2.97 -1.57
CA GLU A 158 2.79 -1.73 -0.82
C GLU A 158 4.15 -1.27 -0.28
N LEU A 159 4.63 -0.14 -0.77
CA LEU A 159 5.89 0.45 -0.39
C LEU A 159 5.62 1.81 0.25
N SER A 160 5.95 1.93 1.53
CA SER A 160 5.89 3.16 2.31
C SER A 160 7.24 3.36 2.98
N VAL A 161 8.22 3.77 2.19
CA VAL A 161 9.62 3.85 2.63
C VAL A 161 10.11 5.28 2.52
N ASN A 162 10.26 5.95 3.66
CA ASN A 162 10.61 7.36 3.68
C ASN A 162 12.05 7.56 3.19
N GLU A 163 12.28 8.67 2.48
CA GLU A 163 13.59 9.10 1.96
C GLU A 163 14.25 8.12 0.98
N LEU A 164 13.52 7.11 0.51
CA LEU A 164 14.02 6.20 -0.51
C LEU A 164 13.91 6.86 -1.89
N VAL A 165 15.07 7.07 -2.51
CA VAL A 165 15.16 7.31 -3.96
C VAL A 165 14.85 6.00 -4.66
N PHE A 166 13.68 5.93 -5.26
CA PHE A 166 13.15 4.70 -5.80
C PHE A 166 13.40 4.64 -7.31
N SER A 167 14.49 4.00 -7.71
CA SER A 167 14.76 3.74 -9.13
C SER A 167 14.08 2.45 -9.57
N TRP A 168 13.40 2.51 -10.71
CA TRP A 168 12.89 1.31 -11.36
C TRP A 168 14.03 0.61 -12.10
N PRO A 169 14.13 -0.73 -12.03
CA PRO A 169 15.07 -1.47 -12.86
C PRO A 169 14.68 -1.36 -14.34
N GLU A 170 15.64 -1.60 -15.23
CA GLU A 170 15.42 -1.58 -16.68
C GLU A 170 14.40 -2.62 -17.15
N THR A 171 14.30 -3.73 -16.42
CA THR A 171 13.35 -4.82 -16.71
C THR A 171 12.43 -5.04 -15.52
N ILE A 172 11.12 -4.98 -15.78
CA ILE A 172 10.07 -5.20 -14.79
C ILE A 172 9.16 -6.30 -15.31
N GLN A 173 8.97 -7.35 -14.52
CA GLN A 173 8.12 -8.50 -14.84
C GLN A 173 7.22 -8.82 -13.64
N LEU A 174 6.12 -8.08 -13.53
CA LEU A 174 5.11 -8.25 -12.49
C LEU A 174 3.74 -8.62 -13.09
N PRO A 175 3.63 -9.79 -13.76
CA PRO A 175 2.45 -10.15 -14.55
C PRO A 175 1.17 -10.30 -13.74
N ASN A 176 1.27 -10.67 -12.46
CA ASN A 176 0.13 -10.93 -11.58
C ASN A 176 -0.20 -9.77 -10.63
N LEU A 177 0.54 -8.66 -10.71
CA LEU A 177 0.35 -7.54 -9.80
C LEU A 177 -0.98 -6.84 -10.06
N LYS A 178 -1.91 -6.95 -9.11
CA LYS A 178 -3.24 -6.33 -9.16
C LYS A 178 -3.32 -5.03 -8.39
N LYS A 179 -2.50 -4.88 -7.35
CA LYS A 179 -2.57 -3.74 -6.42
C LYS A 179 -1.17 -3.19 -6.17
N LEU A 180 -0.95 -1.94 -6.59
CA LEU A 180 0.28 -1.20 -6.33
C LEU A 180 -0.03 0.01 -5.46
N LYS A 181 0.67 0.15 -4.34
CA LYS A 181 0.55 1.30 -3.45
C LYS A 181 1.94 1.84 -3.09
N LEU A 182 2.17 3.10 -3.42
CA LEU A 182 3.41 3.81 -3.19
C LEU A 182 3.17 4.95 -2.20
N LYS A 183 4.06 5.13 -1.24
CA LYS A 183 3.97 6.17 -0.22
C LYS A 183 5.34 6.71 0.16
N PHE A 184 5.45 8.03 0.29
CA PHE A 184 6.66 8.71 0.78
C PHE A 184 7.94 8.41 -0.01
N LEU A 185 7.80 8.13 -1.31
CA LEU A 185 8.92 7.81 -2.20
C LEU A 185 9.39 9.04 -2.97
N LEU A 186 10.69 9.14 -3.21
CA LEU A 186 11.26 10.05 -4.21
C LEU A 186 11.32 9.30 -5.54
N LEU A 187 10.46 9.65 -6.49
CA LEU A 187 10.40 9.00 -7.80
C LEU A 187 11.24 9.84 -8.79
N PRO A 188 12.42 9.36 -9.24
CA PRO A 188 13.14 10.00 -10.33
C PRO A 188 12.44 9.73 -11.67
N GLN A 189 12.60 10.65 -12.63
CA GLN A 189 12.15 10.42 -14.01
C GLN A 189 12.88 9.20 -14.58
N MET A 190 12.13 8.34 -15.27
CA MET A 190 12.76 7.29 -16.06
C MET A 190 13.48 7.93 -17.25
N ILE A 191 14.73 7.51 -17.49
CA ILE A 191 15.49 7.90 -18.69
C ILE A 191 14.81 7.35 -19.96
N SER A 192 14.02 6.27 -19.82
CA SER A 192 13.29 5.62 -20.91
C SER A 192 11.90 6.23 -21.09
N ASN A 193 11.57 6.61 -22.34
CA ASN A 193 10.26 7.09 -22.79
C ASN A 193 9.13 6.03 -22.69
N GLN A 194 9.37 4.88 -22.08
CA GLN A 194 8.38 3.80 -21.98
C GLN A 194 7.44 4.01 -20.79
N ASP A 195 6.15 3.75 -21.02
CA ASP A 195 5.15 3.78 -19.96
C ASP A 195 5.42 2.67 -18.95
N LEU A 196 5.84 3.05 -17.74
CA LEU A 196 6.13 2.15 -16.63
C LEU A 196 5.01 1.13 -16.39
N PHE A 197 3.75 1.57 -16.51
CA PHE A 197 2.59 0.79 -16.14
C PHE A 197 2.22 -0.29 -17.17
N SER A 198 2.80 -0.22 -18.37
CA SER A 198 2.73 -1.31 -19.36
C SER A 198 3.32 -2.63 -18.82
N ASN A 199 4.25 -2.55 -17.86
CA ASN A 199 4.86 -3.71 -17.20
C ASN A 199 3.94 -4.38 -16.14
N PHE A 200 2.75 -3.82 -15.89
CA PHE A 200 1.77 -4.33 -14.91
C PHE A 200 0.44 -4.70 -15.60
N PRO A 201 0.41 -5.75 -16.46
CA PRO A 201 -0.76 -6.05 -17.29
C PRO A 201 -2.02 -6.42 -16.48
N ALA A 202 -1.86 -6.91 -15.25
CA ALA A 202 -2.96 -7.26 -14.35
C ALA A 202 -3.40 -6.13 -13.39
N LEU A 203 -2.83 -4.93 -13.48
CA LEU A 203 -3.04 -3.88 -12.49
C LEU A 203 -4.49 -3.39 -12.45
N GLU A 204 -5.14 -3.52 -11.28
CA GLU A 204 -6.53 -3.13 -11.06
C GLU A 204 -6.65 -1.87 -10.19
N LYS A 205 -5.72 -1.70 -9.25
CA LYS A 205 -5.71 -0.58 -8.30
C LYS A 205 -4.30 -0.02 -8.16
N PHE A 206 -4.15 1.27 -8.43
CA PHE A 206 -2.93 2.01 -8.22
C PHE A 206 -3.18 3.14 -7.22
N SER A 207 -2.27 3.34 -6.28
CA SER A 207 -2.33 4.48 -5.37
C SER A 207 -0.95 5.03 -5.05
N MET A 208 -0.82 6.35 -5.05
CA MET A 208 0.39 7.05 -4.64
C MET A 208 0.05 8.17 -3.64
N PHE A 209 0.80 8.27 -2.55
CA PHE A 209 0.59 9.28 -1.52
C PHE A 209 1.93 9.88 -1.11
N PHE A 210 2.05 11.20 -1.04
CA PHE A 210 3.29 11.85 -0.59
C PHE A 210 4.53 11.43 -1.40
N CYS A 211 4.35 11.06 -2.67
CA CYS A 211 5.44 10.71 -3.57
C CYS A 211 5.93 11.98 -4.26
N ASN A 212 7.23 12.28 -4.18
CA ASN A 212 7.80 13.40 -4.90
C ASN A 212 7.97 13.02 -6.37
N ILE A 213 7.32 13.78 -7.25
CA ILE A 213 7.34 13.62 -8.71
C ILE A 213 7.85 14.89 -9.41
N ALA A 214 8.58 15.76 -8.72
CA ALA A 214 9.12 17.00 -9.31
C ALA A 214 10.05 16.77 -10.52
N PHE A 215 10.51 15.54 -10.72
CA PHE A 215 11.32 15.14 -11.86
C PHE A 215 10.48 14.73 -13.08
N PHE A 216 9.15 14.63 -12.98
CA PHE A 216 8.31 14.21 -14.11
C PHE A 216 7.71 15.40 -14.85
N ASP A 217 8.03 15.54 -16.13
CA ASP A 217 7.26 16.44 -17.02
C ASP A 217 5.86 15.87 -17.30
N VAL A 218 5.79 14.55 -17.52
CA VAL A 218 4.54 13.82 -17.79
C VAL A 218 4.53 12.50 -17.03
N LEU A 219 3.53 12.31 -16.16
CA LEU A 219 3.19 11.03 -15.56
C LEU A 219 2.19 10.29 -16.46
N SER A 220 2.70 9.40 -17.32
CA SER A 220 1.87 8.53 -18.16
C SER A 220 1.51 7.24 -17.43
N ILE A 221 0.23 6.90 -17.42
CA ILE A 221 -0.29 5.66 -16.84
C ILE A 221 -1.14 4.95 -17.89
N SER A 222 -0.59 3.90 -18.50
CA SER A 222 -1.30 3.05 -19.45
C SER A 222 -1.64 1.72 -18.81
N SER A 223 -2.94 1.40 -18.71
CA SER A 223 -3.40 0.10 -18.23
C SER A 223 -4.84 -0.19 -18.65
N SER A 224 -5.05 -1.30 -19.35
CA SER A 224 -6.38 -1.73 -19.78
C SER A 224 -7.27 -2.23 -18.64
N ARG A 225 -6.69 -2.58 -17.47
CA ARG A 225 -7.42 -3.18 -16.33
C ARG A 225 -7.54 -2.27 -15.11
N LEU A 226 -6.92 -1.09 -15.14
CA LEU A 226 -6.92 -0.18 -13.99
C LEU A 226 -8.34 0.35 -13.77
N THR A 227 -8.93 0.01 -12.62
CA THR A 227 -10.30 0.42 -12.24
C THR A 227 -10.29 1.57 -11.24
N LYS A 228 -9.24 1.65 -10.41
CA LYS A 228 -9.09 2.69 -9.40
C LYS A 228 -7.69 3.26 -9.39
N PHE A 229 -7.60 4.58 -9.56
CA PHE A 229 -6.39 5.36 -9.32
C PHE A 229 -6.61 6.33 -8.17
N THR A 230 -5.64 6.44 -7.26
CA THR A 230 -5.66 7.41 -6.17
C THR A 230 -4.31 8.10 -6.07
N MET A 231 -4.31 9.41 -6.12
CA MET A 231 -3.11 10.23 -6.00
C MET A 231 -3.37 11.31 -4.95
N SER A 232 -2.44 11.48 -4.04
CA SER A 232 -2.63 12.38 -2.91
C SER A 232 -1.33 13.04 -2.51
N ALA A 233 -1.36 14.36 -2.32
CA ALA A 233 -0.32 15.10 -1.62
C ALA A 233 1.09 14.86 -2.17
N CYS A 234 1.22 14.72 -3.49
CA CYS A 234 2.49 14.42 -4.16
C CYS A 234 3.17 15.74 -4.59
N PRO A 235 4.35 16.08 -4.06
CA PRO A 235 5.08 17.29 -4.45
C PRO A 235 5.54 17.26 -5.92
N GLY A 236 5.68 18.42 -6.55
CA GLY A 236 6.17 18.55 -7.93
C GLY A 236 5.08 18.50 -9.00
N MET A 237 3.82 18.62 -8.60
CA MET A 237 2.67 18.56 -9.50
C MET A 237 2.42 19.83 -10.31
N GLU A 238 2.93 20.95 -9.82
CA GLU A 238 2.93 22.24 -10.50
C GLU A 238 3.64 22.17 -11.87
N SER A 239 4.61 21.25 -12.02
CA SER A 239 5.41 21.07 -13.22
C SER A 239 5.11 19.77 -13.98
N CYS A 240 4.17 18.95 -13.48
CA CYS A 240 3.89 17.61 -14.02
C CYS A 240 2.49 17.51 -14.63
N SER A 241 2.42 17.09 -15.89
CA SER A 241 1.15 16.74 -16.54
C SER A 241 0.81 15.27 -16.30
N ILE A 242 -0.45 14.96 -16.00
CA ILE A 242 -0.89 13.56 -15.84
C ILE A 242 -1.57 13.11 -17.13
N ARG A 243 -1.10 12.00 -17.71
CA ARG A 243 -1.69 11.36 -18.89
C ARG A 243 -2.19 9.97 -18.51
N LEU A 244 -3.49 9.76 -18.64
CA LEU A 244 -4.09 8.45 -18.36
C LEU A 244 -4.47 7.76 -19.67
N GLN A 245 -4.11 6.50 -19.87
CA GLN A 245 -4.57 5.66 -20.98
C GLN A 245 -5.18 4.38 -20.37
N THR A 246 -6.33 4.57 -19.72
CA THR A 246 -6.94 3.57 -18.84
C THR A 246 -8.45 3.44 -19.13
N PRO A 247 -8.84 2.68 -20.17
CA PRO A 247 -10.24 2.61 -20.61
C PRO A 247 -11.20 2.03 -19.56
N SER A 248 -10.69 1.21 -18.65
CA SER A 248 -11.48 0.58 -17.57
C SER A 248 -11.52 1.40 -16.28
N LEU A 249 -11.00 2.63 -16.28
CA LEU A 249 -10.92 3.44 -15.08
C LEU A 249 -12.32 3.88 -14.63
N ALA A 250 -12.76 3.36 -13.49
CA ALA A 250 -14.07 3.70 -12.92
C ALA A 250 -13.96 4.84 -11.90
N LYS A 251 -12.84 4.90 -11.16
CA LYS A 251 -12.64 5.87 -10.08
C LYS A 251 -11.23 6.47 -10.09
N PHE A 252 -11.16 7.78 -10.21
CA PHE A 252 -9.94 8.55 -9.99
C PHE A 252 -10.13 9.45 -8.78
N ILE A 253 -9.26 9.30 -7.78
CA ILE A 253 -9.24 10.16 -6.59
C ILE A 253 -7.96 10.97 -6.63
N TYR A 254 -8.09 12.28 -6.56
CA TYR A 254 -6.99 13.22 -6.53
C TYR A 254 -7.12 14.11 -5.30
N THR A 255 -6.08 14.20 -4.47
CA THR A 255 -6.07 15.14 -3.34
C THR A 255 -4.78 15.94 -3.37
N SER A 256 -4.87 17.26 -3.22
CA SER A 256 -3.71 18.16 -3.24
C SER A 256 -3.64 18.98 -1.97
N TRP A 257 -2.42 19.37 -1.60
CA TRP A 257 -2.14 20.36 -0.56
C TRP A 257 -2.34 21.80 -1.05
N ASP A 258 -2.11 22.03 -2.35
CA ASP A 258 -2.41 23.30 -3.04
C ASP A 258 -2.91 22.96 -4.46
N PRO A 259 -4.19 23.22 -4.79
CA PRO A 259 -4.77 22.85 -6.09
C PRO A 259 -4.26 23.68 -7.28
N ARG A 260 -3.29 24.59 -7.09
CA ARG A 260 -2.84 25.50 -8.14
C ARG A 260 -2.12 24.75 -9.28
N GLU A 261 -2.61 25.00 -10.49
CA GLU A 261 -1.99 24.77 -11.81
C GLU A 261 -1.90 23.36 -12.41
N SER A 262 -2.22 22.27 -11.72
CA SER A 262 -2.12 20.93 -12.33
C SER A 262 -3.00 20.76 -13.58
N VAL A 263 -2.39 20.29 -14.67
CA VAL A 263 -3.05 19.92 -15.94
C VAL A 263 -3.33 18.42 -15.91
N LEU A 264 -4.61 18.02 -15.99
CA LEU A 264 -5.05 16.62 -16.01
C LEU A 264 -5.54 16.25 -17.41
N GLN A 265 -4.71 15.57 -18.20
CA GLN A 265 -5.13 15.00 -19.48
C GLN A 265 -5.72 13.61 -19.24
N VAL A 266 -7.05 13.52 -19.28
CA VAL A 266 -7.76 12.26 -19.04
C VAL A 266 -8.58 11.89 -20.29
N PRO A 267 -8.59 10.61 -20.70
CA PRO A 267 -9.29 10.17 -21.89
C PRO A 267 -10.81 10.25 -21.69
N PRO A 268 -11.58 10.25 -22.80
CA PRO A 268 -13.04 10.38 -22.79
C PRO A 268 -13.77 9.13 -22.28
N CYS A 269 -13.51 8.75 -21.03
CA CYS A 269 -14.13 7.64 -20.33
C CYS A 269 -15.05 8.17 -19.22
N GLY A 270 -16.21 7.55 -19.01
CA GLY A 270 -17.06 7.84 -17.86
C GLY A 270 -16.45 7.37 -16.55
N PHE A 271 -15.67 8.23 -15.88
CA PHE A 271 -15.16 7.96 -14.52
C PHE A 271 -15.69 8.99 -13.51
N SER A 272 -15.60 8.63 -12.24
CA SER A 272 -15.80 9.57 -11.13
C SER A 272 -14.45 10.15 -10.72
N LEU A 273 -14.32 11.49 -10.79
CA LEU A 273 -13.22 12.24 -10.21
C LEU A 273 -13.60 12.69 -8.80
N VAL A 274 -12.76 12.43 -7.82
CA VAL A 274 -12.91 13.00 -6.48
C VAL A 274 -11.71 13.91 -6.22
N VAL A 275 -11.95 15.20 -6.08
CA VAL A 275 -10.93 16.20 -5.69
C VAL A 275 -11.15 16.54 -4.22
N ASP A 276 -10.37 15.97 -3.32
CA ASP A 276 -10.49 16.30 -1.88
C ASP A 276 -9.41 17.30 -1.48
N GLY A 277 -9.80 18.33 -0.74
CA GLY A 277 -8.87 19.23 -0.06
C GLY A 277 -8.77 18.79 1.38
N ASP A 278 -7.56 18.60 1.90
CA ASP A 278 -7.40 18.21 3.30
C ASP A 278 -7.77 19.40 4.21
N ASP A 279 -8.95 19.35 4.83
CA ASP A 279 -9.44 20.35 5.80
C ASP A 279 -8.57 20.43 7.08
N SER A 280 -7.61 19.50 7.28
CA SER A 280 -6.73 19.48 8.46
C SER A 280 -5.54 20.44 8.36
N CYS A 281 -5.29 21.02 7.19
CA CYS A 281 -4.25 22.01 6.96
C CYS A 281 -4.87 23.40 6.85
N MET A 282 -4.26 24.41 7.47
CA MET A 282 -4.63 25.83 7.39
C MET A 282 -4.43 26.42 5.97
N CYS A 283 -5.10 25.89 4.96
CA CYS A 283 -5.12 26.46 3.63
C CYS A 283 -6.12 27.63 3.62
N ARG A 284 -5.60 28.86 3.80
CA ARG A 284 -6.30 30.09 3.42
C ARG A 284 -6.32 30.21 1.88
N GLY A 285 -7.03 29.30 1.20
CA GLY A 285 -7.36 29.45 -0.22
C GLY A 285 -8.68 30.20 -0.35
N SER A 286 -8.72 31.25 -1.16
CA SER A 286 -9.98 31.93 -1.47
C SER A 286 -10.90 31.00 -2.30
N PRO A 287 -12.23 31.11 -2.18
CA PRO A 287 -13.18 30.38 -3.03
C PRO A 287 -12.88 30.49 -4.55
N ASP A 288 -12.25 31.59 -4.98
CA ASP A 288 -11.90 31.85 -6.38
C ASP A 288 -10.80 30.93 -6.92
N GLU A 289 -9.88 30.45 -6.07
CA GLU A 289 -8.85 29.49 -6.47
C GLU A 289 -9.44 28.08 -6.70
N LEU A 290 -10.51 27.76 -5.98
CA LEU A 290 -11.27 26.52 -6.16
C LEU A 290 -12.01 26.53 -7.49
N SER A 291 -12.64 27.67 -7.83
CA SER A 291 -13.32 27.86 -9.10
C SER A 291 -12.36 27.74 -10.28
N ARG A 292 -11.16 28.34 -10.20
CA ARG A 292 -10.15 28.24 -11.27
C ARG A 292 -9.66 26.82 -11.49
N THR A 293 -9.37 26.10 -10.41
CA THR A 293 -8.91 24.70 -10.49
C THR A 293 -10.00 23.81 -11.08
N VAL A 294 -11.23 23.90 -10.57
CA VAL A 294 -12.35 23.10 -11.06
C VAL A 294 -12.65 23.41 -12.52
N VAL A 295 -12.67 24.69 -12.92
CA VAL A 295 -12.88 25.12 -14.32
C VAL A 295 -11.78 24.61 -15.25
N LYS A 296 -10.51 24.71 -14.85
CA LYS A 296 -9.37 24.20 -15.63
C LYS A 296 -9.46 22.69 -15.80
N LEU A 297 -9.72 21.96 -14.71
CA LEU A 297 -9.91 20.52 -14.73
C LEU A 297 -11.11 20.14 -15.61
N THR A 298 -12.28 20.76 -15.47
CA THR A 298 -13.45 20.45 -16.32
C THR A 298 -13.20 20.66 -17.81
N ARG A 299 -12.36 21.61 -18.20
CA ARG A 299 -11.98 21.84 -19.61
C ARG A 299 -11.10 20.73 -20.17
N GLU A 300 -10.31 20.07 -19.33
CA GLU A 300 -9.36 19.02 -19.74
C GLU A 300 -9.91 17.60 -19.55
N LEU A 301 -11.02 17.44 -18.81
CA LEU A 301 -11.58 16.17 -18.36
C LEU A 301 -12.82 15.71 -19.17
N PHE A 302 -12.82 15.93 -20.48
CA PHE A 302 -13.89 15.45 -21.38
C PHE A 302 -14.23 13.99 -21.07
N GLY A 303 -15.51 13.68 -20.79
CA GLY A 303 -15.98 12.31 -20.52
C GLY A 303 -16.24 11.95 -19.05
N THR A 304 -15.81 12.76 -18.08
CA THR A 304 -16.07 12.51 -16.64
C THR A 304 -17.57 12.59 -16.31
N SER A 305 -18.11 11.59 -15.60
CA SER A 305 -19.55 11.59 -15.24
C SER A 305 -19.86 12.43 -14.00
N TYR A 306 -18.94 12.45 -13.03
CA TYR A 306 -19.11 13.15 -11.76
C TYR A 306 -17.77 13.68 -11.23
N ILE A 307 -17.76 14.92 -10.73
CA ILE A 307 -16.65 15.50 -9.95
C ILE A 307 -17.14 15.71 -8.51
N THR A 308 -16.51 15.07 -7.53
CA THR A 308 -16.86 15.23 -6.11
C THR A 308 -15.75 16.00 -5.40
N LYS A 309 -16.08 17.01 -4.59
CA LYS A 309 -15.13 17.70 -3.71
C LYS A 309 -15.70 17.89 -2.32
N GLY A 310 -15.09 17.28 -1.30
CA GLY A 310 -15.66 17.26 0.05
C GLY A 310 -17.12 16.77 0.04
N ARG A 311 -18.05 17.62 0.48
CA ARG A 311 -19.51 17.35 0.49
C ARG A 311 -20.25 17.69 -0.82
N TRP A 312 -19.53 18.19 -1.83
CA TRP A 312 -20.12 18.70 -3.06
C TRP A 312 -19.99 17.68 -4.19
N LEU A 313 -21.10 17.40 -4.88
CA LEU A 313 -21.15 16.56 -6.08
C LEU A 313 -21.54 17.42 -7.28
N ILE A 314 -20.67 17.44 -8.28
CA ILE A 314 -20.89 18.09 -9.57
C ILE A 314 -21.17 16.99 -10.58
N GLN A 315 -22.39 16.96 -11.12
CA GLN A 315 -22.77 16.04 -12.19
C GLN A 315 -22.64 16.75 -13.54
N MET A 316 -21.91 16.13 -14.46
CA MET A 316 -21.74 16.64 -15.82
C MET A 316 -22.73 15.91 -16.73
N SER A 317 -23.71 16.59 -17.29
CA SER A 317 -24.57 16.04 -18.35
C SER A 317 -23.95 16.34 -19.71
N GLN A 318 -23.80 15.30 -20.56
CA GLN A 318 -23.52 15.52 -21.98
C GLN A 318 -24.80 16.09 -22.61
N GLY A 319 -24.79 17.38 -22.94
CA GLY A 319 -25.88 18.03 -23.65
C GLY A 319 -26.09 17.37 -25.01
N GLY A 320 -27.21 16.65 -25.14
CA GLY A 320 -27.76 16.28 -26.45
C GLY A 320 -28.24 17.54 -27.16
N VAL A 321 -27.90 17.67 -28.44
CA VAL A 321 -28.32 18.78 -29.31
C VAL A 321 -29.84 18.90 -29.28
N VAL A 322 -30.37 19.95 -28.63
CA VAL A 322 -31.77 20.34 -28.74
C VAL A 322 -31.88 21.36 -29.87
N ASN A 323 -32.61 20.98 -30.92
CA ASN A 323 -32.84 21.81 -32.10
C ASN A 323 -33.72 23.04 -31.79
N ARG A 324 -33.43 24.12 -32.51
CA ARG A 324 -33.93 25.50 -32.38
C ARG A 324 -35.45 25.68 -32.30
N GLY A 325 -35.87 26.70 -31.54
CA GLY A 325 -37.14 27.42 -31.68
C GLY A 325 -36.93 28.91 -31.39
N SER A 326 -37.31 29.75 -32.36
CA SER A 326 -37.01 31.17 -32.55
C SER A 326 -37.79 32.17 -31.67
N GLY A 327 -37.16 33.32 -31.35
CA GLY A 327 -37.85 34.63 -31.29
C GLY A 327 -37.45 35.60 -30.17
N GLY A 328 -36.99 36.81 -30.55
CA GLY A 328 -37.20 38.06 -29.79
C GLY A 328 -35.96 38.82 -29.30
N TYR A 329 -35.85 40.09 -29.71
CA TYR A 329 -34.70 41.02 -29.55
C TYR A 329 -34.65 41.83 -28.22
N VAL A 330 -33.49 42.50 -28.03
CA VAL A 330 -33.20 43.81 -27.32
C VAL A 330 -32.68 43.67 -25.86
N THR A 331 -31.55 44.24 -25.38
CA THR A 331 -30.43 45.10 -25.85
C THR A 331 -29.25 45.06 -24.86
N ASP A 332 -28.07 45.41 -25.40
CA ASP A 332 -26.70 45.61 -24.87
C ASP A 332 -26.47 46.09 -23.42
N TYR A 333 -25.40 45.55 -22.80
CA TYR A 333 -24.16 46.29 -22.46
C TYR A 333 -22.95 45.32 -22.33
N ASP A 334 -21.96 45.52 -23.21
CA ASP A 334 -20.52 45.25 -23.13
C ASP A 334 -19.94 43.85 -22.83
N SER A 335 -19.57 43.23 -23.95
CA SER A 335 -18.63 42.14 -24.27
C SER A 335 -17.25 42.12 -23.58
N VAL A 336 -16.85 40.94 -23.09
CA VAL A 336 -15.65 40.19 -23.57
C VAL A 336 -15.91 38.67 -23.47
N GLY A 337 -15.95 38.00 -24.63
CA GLY A 337 -15.44 36.63 -24.80
C GLY A 337 -16.41 35.46 -24.57
N ASP A 338 -17.23 35.21 -25.59
CA ASP A 338 -18.00 33.99 -25.84
C ASP A 338 -17.14 32.71 -25.71
N PHE A 339 -17.45 31.85 -24.74
CA PHE A 339 -16.92 30.49 -24.61
C PHE A 339 -18.11 29.51 -24.63
N GLY A 340 -18.29 28.86 -25.78
CA GLY A 340 -19.44 28.02 -26.09
C GLY A 340 -19.76 26.91 -25.08
N ASP A 341 -21.01 26.95 -24.64
CA ASP A 341 -21.95 25.88 -24.27
C ASP A 341 -21.41 24.58 -23.64
N LEU A 342 -21.29 24.63 -22.31
CA LEU A 342 -21.58 23.51 -21.41
C LEU A 342 -22.84 23.87 -20.60
N ASN A 343 -24.00 23.82 -21.25
CA ASN A 343 -25.28 24.14 -20.63
C ASN A 343 -25.87 22.90 -19.94
N ASP A 344 -25.29 22.55 -18.79
CA ASP A 344 -26.01 22.11 -17.57
C ASP A 344 -25.01 21.42 -16.63
N VAL A 345 -24.53 22.17 -15.64
CA VAL A 345 -23.72 21.66 -14.52
C VAL A 345 -24.60 21.66 -13.28
N THR A 346 -25.04 20.48 -12.84
CA THR A 346 -25.84 20.38 -11.61
C THR A 346 -24.92 20.18 -10.41
N ILE A 347 -24.89 21.15 -9.51
CA ILE A 347 -24.12 21.10 -8.26
C ILE A 347 -25.07 20.73 -7.12
N LYS A 348 -24.80 19.62 -6.42
CA LYS A 348 -25.54 19.20 -5.23
C LYS A 348 -24.64 19.19 -4.00
N ASN A 349 -25.12 19.78 -2.91
CA ASN A 349 -24.48 19.75 -1.60
C ASN A 349 -25.19 18.71 -0.72
N PHE A 350 -24.43 17.82 -0.09
CA PHE A 350 -24.96 16.92 0.94
C PHE A 350 -24.53 17.45 2.31
N GLY A 351 -25.40 18.26 2.91
CA GLY A 351 -25.24 18.85 4.23
C GLY A 351 -25.19 17.83 5.35
#